data_AF-A0A0F9LFK2-F1
#
_entry.id   AF-A0A0F9LFK2-F1
#
_cell.length_a   1.000
_cell.length_b   1.000
_cell.length_c   1.000
_cell.angle_alpha   90.00
_cell.angle_beta   90.00
_cell.angle_gamma   90.00
#
_symmetry.space_group_name_H-M   'P 1'
#
loop_
_entity.id
_entity.type
_entity.pdbx_description
1 polymer ?
#
loop_
_entity_poly.entity_id
_entity_poly.type
_entity_poly.pdbx_seq_one_letter_code
_entity_poly.pdbx_strand_id
1 'polypeptide(L)'
;MYYVSKTRKDATKRTRRNDKMQINKEHECEIVKKDMSKNQKDWIQYFNDKGQKMISAPDIYKVAKKGNNTIIKSLNEDFKEDWEVTSTRIIYNKKNLQAEIIHDADSKVVKPKKYKVKVPILNGNFEENKETEKYLQALFDTKDNLDKILKTLKKFGKDKKIRLWTPDQSSRKRKPIRSVGLCFDGFGRFDVSGYFWFVSDFDGLSRGVIIDSAKQSKKIRGKSK
;
A
#
# COMPACT_ATOMS: atom_id res chain seq x y z
N MET A 1 42.55 64.76 38.14
CA MET A 1 42.78 63.44 37.52
C MET A 1 41.61 63.14 36.59
N TYR A 2 41.72 62.61 35.38
CA TYR A 2 42.75 62.41 34.36
C TYR A 2 42.00 61.65 33.23
N TYR A 3 42.32 61.92 31.97
CA TYR A 3 41.93 61.19 30.73
C TYR A 3 40.47 61.32 30.21
N VAL A 4 40.14 61.77 28.99
CA VAL A 4 40.63 61.56 27.59
C VAL A 4 39.91 60.41 26.86
N SER A 5 39.02 60.82 25.94
CA SER A 5 38.89 60.37 24.54
C SER A 5 38.17 59.07 24.11
N LYS A 6 37.66 59.19 22.87
CA LYS A 6 37.58 58.23 21.75
C LYS A 6 36.26 57.49 21.47
N THR A 7 35.52 58.10 20.54
CA THR A 7 35.04 57.55 19.26
C THR A 7 35.28 56.07 18.92
N ARG A 8 34.21 55.39 18.43
CA ARG A 8 34.05 54.69 17.12
C ARG A 8 32.72 53.91 17.14
N LYS A 9 31.77 54.20 16.23
CA LYS A 9 31.51 53.53 14.93
C LYS A 9 31.46 52.01 15.02
N ASP A 10 30.27 51.44 14.82
CA ASP A 10 29.95 50.31 13.91
C ASP A 10 28.41 50.17 13.87
N ALA A 11 27.71 50.49 12.78
CA ALA A 11 27.63 49.78 11.51
C ALA A 11 27.01 48.37 11.61
N THR A 12 25.73 48.30 11.21
CA THR A 12 25.07 47.17 10.51
C THR A 12 24.89 45.83 11.25
N LYS A 13 23.63 45.48 11.50
CA LYS A 13 23.01 44.30 10.86
C LYS A 13 21.49 44.29 11.00
N ARG A 14 20.81 44.68 9.91
CA ARG A 14 19.49 44.14 9.56
C ARG A 14 19.64 42.62 9.50
N THR A 15 19.16 41.93 10.51
CA THR A 15 18.98 40.49 10.41
C THR A 15 17.55 40.29 9.96
N ARG A 16 17.42 40.06 8.65
CA ARG A 16 16.25 39.46 8.02
C ARG A 16 15.80 38.32 8.94
N ARG A 17 14.60 38.42 9.52
CA ARG A 17 13.89 37.22 9.95
C ARG A 17 13.67 36.46 8.66
N ASN A 18 14.58 35.53 8.37
CA ASN A 18 14.32 34.45 7.45
C ASN A 18 13.08 33.77 8.00
N ASP A 19 11.97 33.97 7.30
CA ASP A 19 10.94 32.97 7.15
C ASP A 19 11.66 31.64 7.02
N LYS A 20 11.63 30.84 8.08
CA LYS A 20 11.87 29.40 7.93
C LYS A 20 10.68 28.90 7.13
N MET A 21 10.81 29.06 5.82
CA MET A 21 10.29 28.19 4.79
C MET A 21 10.26 26.79 5.39
N GLN A 22 9.06 26.36 5.78
CA GLN A 22 8.81 24.95 6.02
C GLN A 22 9.07 24.29 4.67
N ILE A 23 10.26 23.71 4.54
CA ILE A 23 10.56 22.81 3.45
C ILE A 23 9.52 21.69 3.59
N ASN A 24 8.57 21.68 2.66
CA ASN A 24 7.63 20.59 2.47
C ASN A 24 8.46 19.31 2.36
N LYS A 25 8.48 18.50 3.42
CA LYS A 25 8.96 17.13 3.32
C LYS A 25 7.93 16.38 2.49
N GLU A 26 8.20 16.28 1.19
CA GLU A 26 7.53 15.33 0.33
C GLU A 26 7.69 13.92 0.91
N HIS A 27 6.61 13.17 0.84
CA HIS A 27 6.37 11.96 1.60
C HIS A 27 7.30 10.82 1.16
N GLU A 28 8.27 10.47 1.98
CA GLU A 28 9.09 9.28 1.76
C GLU A 28 8.27 8.03 2.13
N CYS A 29 7.56 7.48 1.14
CA CYS A 29 7.30 6.05 1.12
C CYS A 29 8.67 5.37 1.09
N GLU A 30 9.00 4.54 2.10
CA GLU A 30 10.22 3.74 2.00
C GLU A 30 10.03 2.75 0.85
N ILE A 31 10.73 2.99 -0.25
CA ILE A 31 10.92 2.01 -1.32
C ILE A 31 11.96 1.03 -0.77
N VAL A 32 11.53 -0.17 -0.37
CA VAL A 32 12.47 -1.19 0.07
C VAL A 32 13.24 -1.66 -1.16
N LYS A 33 14.55 -1.39 -1.20
CA LYS A 33 15.42 -1.67 -2.36
C LYS A 33 15.61 -3.18 -2.54
N LYS A 34 15.29 -3.67 -3.75
CA LYS A 34 15.72 -4.84 -4.54
C LYS A 34 16.23 -6.15 -3.88
N ASP A 35 17.02 -6.12 -2.81
CA ASP A 35 17.69 -7.34 -2.27
C ASP A 35 16.92 -8.03 -1.14
N MET A 36 15.69 -7.61 -0.87
CA MET A 36 14.87 -8.12 0.22
C MET A 36 13.52 -8.58 -0.31
N SER A 37 13.44 -9.78 -0.87
CA SER A 37 12.14 -10.45 -1.08
C SER A 37 11.75 -11.19 0.20
N LYS A 38 10.47 -11.09 0.58
CA LYS A 38 9.92 -11.78 1.76
C LYS A 38 8.48 -12.22 1.51
N ASN A 39 8.04 -13.24 2.24
CA ASN A 39 6.62 -13.57 2.34
C ASN A 39 5.84 -12.50 3.14
N GLN A 40 4.50 -12.59 3.11
CA GLN A 40 3.63 -11.60 3.76
C GLN A 40 3.88 -11.49 5.27
N LYS A 41 4.07 -12.62 5.98
CA LYS A 41 4.24 -12.60 7.44
C LYS A 41 5.49 -11.80 7.83
N ASP A 42 6.59 -12.03 7.11
CA ASP A 42 7.87 -11.39 7.41
C ASP A 42 7.86 -9.92 7.01
N TRP A 43 7.17 -9.55 5.93
CA TRP A 43 6.93 -8.13 5.61
C TRP A 43 6.12 -7.40 6.66
N ILE A 44 5.02 -7.99 7.13
CA ILE A 44 4.21 -7.38 8.20
C ILE A 44 5.06 -7.15 9.45
N GLN A 45 5.87 -8.14 9.83
CA GLN A 45 6.76 -8.02 10.98
C GLN A 45 7.80 -6.91 10.77
N TYR A 46 8.43 -6.86 9.60
CA TYR A 46 9.39 -5.81 9.22
C TYR A 46 8.83 -4.40 9.37
N PHE A 47 7.65 -4.14 8.80
CA PHE A 47 7.02 -2.81 8.88
C PHE A 47 6.53 -2.49 10.30
N ASN A 48 6.01 -3.48 11.03
CA ASN A 48 5.63 -3.32 12.43
C ASN A 48 6.83 -2.92 13.31
N ASP A 49 7.99 -3.54 13.11
CA ASP A 49 9.21 -3.23 13.88
C ASP A 49 9.74 -1.82 13.58
N LYS A 50 9.47 -1.33 12.37
CA LYS A 50 9.72 0.07 11.98
C LYS A 50 8.66 1.05 12.44
N GLY A 51 7.57 0.59 13.06
CA GLY A 51 6.43 1.44 13.40
C GLY A 51 5.74 2.05 12.18
N GLN A 52 5.86 1.40 11.02
CA GLN A 52 5.26 1.81 9.75
C GLN A 52 4.11 0.85 9.37
N LYS A 53 3.11 1.36 8.64
CA LYS A 53 2.09 0.49 8.03
C LYS A 53 2.63 -0.04 6.70
N MET A 54 2.49 -1.35 6.48
CA MET A 54 2.69 -2.01 5.20
C MET A 54 1.51 -1.72 4.25
N ILE A 55 1.79 -1.50 2.97
CA ILE A 55 0.78 -1.18 1.97
C ILE A 55 -0.27 -2.30 1.84
N SER A 56 -1.55 -1.94 1.79
CA SER A 56 -2.66 -2.85 1.56
C SER A 56 -3.21 -2.72 0.13
N ALA A 57 -3.95 -3.70 -0.36
CA ALA A 57 -4.61 -3.63 -1.67
C ALA A 57 -5.49 -2.37 -1.86
N PRO A 58 -6.27 -1.92 -0.85
CA PRO A 58 -6.96 -0.62 -0.91
C PRO A 58 -6.07 0.59 -1.14
N ASP A 59 -4.85 0.61 -0.58
CA ASP A 59 -3.94 1.74 -0.73
C ASP A 59 -3.46 1.87 -2.18
N ILE A 60 -3.12 0.75 -2.81
CA ILE A 60 -2.76 0.68 -4.24
C ILE A 60 -3.92 1.19 -5.12
N TYR A 61 -5.15 0.74 -4.84
CA TYR A 61 -6.33 1.20 -5.58
C TYR A 61 -6.56 2.70 -5.43
N LYS A 62 -6.43 3.23 -4.20
CA LYS A 62 -6.59 4.67 -3.92
C LYS A 62 -5.56 5.51 -4.69
N VAL A 63 -4.31 5.07 -4.77
CA VAL A 63 -3.25 5.76 -5.54
C VAL A 63 -3.63 5.86 -7.01
N ALA A 64 -4.02 4.74 -7.63
CA ALA A 64 -4.49 4.75 -9.01
C ALA A 64 -5.71 5.65 -9.19
N LYS A 65 -6.69 5.56 -8.28
CA LYS A 65 -7.91 6.36 -8.34
C LYS A 65 -7.62 7.87 -8.32
N LYS A 66 -6.72 8.32 -7.44
CA LYS A 66 -6.29 9.72 -7.35
C LYS A 66 -5.47 10.20 -8.54
N GLY A 67 -4.85 9.28 -9.29
CA GLY A 67 -4.06 9.62 -10.47
C GLY A 67 -2.70 10.26 -10.16
N ASN A 68 -2.06 9.87 -9.05
CA ASN A 68 -0.71 10.33 -8.73
C ASN A 68 0.32 9.63 -9.63
N ASN A 69 0.63 10.22 -10.79
CA ASN A 69 1.46 9.61 -11.84
C ASN A 69 2.86 9.20 -11.37
N THR A 70 3.49 9.97 -10.47
CA THR A 70 4.83 9.66 -9.94
C THR A 70 4.80 8.35 -9.17
N ILE A 71 3.80 8.19 -8.31
CA ILE A 71 3.65 6.99 -7.49
C ILE A 71 3.20 5.80 -8.33
N ILE A 72 2.29 6.01 -9.29
CA ILE A 72 1.86 4.97 -10.23
C ILE A 72 3.06 4.46 -11.03
N LYS A 73 3.93 5.35 -11.53
CA LYS A 73 5.14 4.96 -12.26
C LYS A 73 6.07 4.13 -11.37
N SER A 74 6.28 4.55 -10.13
CA SER A 74 7.11 3.82 -9.18
C SER A 74 6.53 2.44 -8.86
N LEU A 75 5.23 2.31 -8.57
CA LEU A 75 4.58 1.01 -8.35
C LEU A 75 4.67 0.12 -9.60
N ASN A 76 4.56 0.70 -10.78
CA ASN A 76 4.71 -0.04 -12.04
C ASN A 76 6.12 -0.59 -12.25
N GLU A 77 7.15 -0.03 -11.62
CA GLU A 77 8.50 -0.58 -11.64
C GLU A 77 8.56 -1.83 -10.76
N ASP A 78 8.03 -1.76 -9.54
CA ASP A 78 7.97 -2.91 -8.63
C ASP A 78 7.16 -4.07 -9.22
N PHE A 79 5.99 -3.79 -9.79
CA PHE A 79 5.15 -4.81 -10.41
C PHE A 79 5.84 -5.53 -11.58
N LYS A 80 6.81 -4.89 -12.25
CA LYS A 80 7.58 -5.54 -13.34
C LYS A 80 8.71 -6.39 -12.81
N GLU A 81 9.21 -6.06 -11.62
CA GLU A 81 10.36 -6.72 -11.02
C GLU A 81 9.94 -8.00 -10.30
N ASP A 82 8.89 -7.94 -9.49
CA ASP A 82 8.39 -9.09 -8.75
C ASP A 82 6.90 -8.89 -8.34
N TRP A 83 6.38 -9.81 -7.53
CA TRP A 83 5.12 -9.65 -6.84
C TRP A 83 5.22 -8.60 -5.75
N GLU A 84 4.37 -7.58 -5.82
CA GLU A 84 4.10 -6.69 -4.69
C GLU A 84 3.15 -7.40 -3.73
N VAL A 85 3.70 -7.94 -2.65
CA VAL A 85 2.96 -8.56 -1.56
C VAL A 85 2.37 -7.47 -0.68
N THR A 86 1.05 -7.49 -0.50
CA THR A 86 0.35 -6.49 0.33
C THR A 86 0.05 -7.02 1.72
N SER A 87 -0.31 -6.12 2.65
CA SER A 87 -0.86 -6.47 3.96
C SER A 87 -2.33 -6.94 3.91
N THR A 88 -2.94 -7.01 2.73
CA THR A 88 -4.28 -7.61 2.57
C THR A 88 -4.18 -9.14 2.58
N ARG A 89 -4.95 -9.76 3.46
CA ARG A 89 -5.05 -11.21 3.63
C ARG A 89 -6.46 -11.69 3.30
N ILE A 90 -6.57 -12.87 2.73
CA ILE A 90 -7.84 -13.56 2.49
C ILE A 90 -7.83 -14.88 3.26
N ILE A 91 -8.82 -15.07 4.12
CA ILE A 91 -9.08 -16.33 4.83
C ILE A 91 -10.27 -17.00 4.15
N TYR A 92 -9.99 -17.98 3.30
CA TYR A 92 -10.99 -18.75 2.58
C TYR A 92 -11.65 -19.80 3.46
N ASN A 93 -12.96 -19.98 3.30
CA ASN A 93 -13.68 -21.09 3.90
C ASN A 93 -13.29 -22.41 3.20
N LYS A 94 -13.00 -23.45 3.99
CA LYS A 94 -12.59 -24.76 3.47
C LYS A 94 -13.72 -25.54 2.78
N LYS A 95 -14.98 -25.20 3.04
CA LYS A 95 -16.15 -25.96 2.55
C LYS A 95 -16.94 -25.24 1.45
N ASN A 96 -16.86 -23.91 1.36
CA ASN A 96 -17.63 -23.13 0.39
C ASN A 96 -16.85 -21.88 -0.07
N LEU A 97 -17.50 -21.07 -0.91
CA LEU A 97 -16.88 -19.88 -1.51
C LEU A 97 -16.84 -18.64 -0.59
N GLN A 98 -17.28 -18.74 0.67
CA GLN A 98 -17.18 -17.62 1.61
C GLN A 98 -15.72 -17.38 2.02
N ALA A 99 -15.36 -16.13 2.27
CA ALA A 99 -14.06 -15.77 2.81
C ALA A 99 -14.16 -14.52 3.70
N GLU A 100 -13.14 -14.33 4.55
CA GLU A 100 -12.88 -13.06 5.23
C GLU A 100 -11.68 -12.37 4.57
N ILE A 101 -11.88 -11.18 4.01
CA ILE A 101 -10.79 -10.30 3.56
C ILE A 101 -10.42 -9.39 4.73
N ILE A 102 -9.13 -9.34 5.07
CA ILE A 102 -8.57 -8.53 6.14
C ILE A 102 -7.56 -7.58 5.52
N HIS A 103 -7.83 -6.27 5.54
CA HIS A 103 -6.83 -5.25 5.19
C HIS A 103 -5.97 -4.92 6.39
N ASP A 104 -4.71 -4.55 6.14
CA ASP A 104 -3.74 -4.22 7.17
C ASP A 104 -3.58 -5.34 8.20
N ALA A 105 -3.58 -6.59 7.72
CA ALA A 105 -3.55 -7.78 8.57
C ALA A 105 -2.35 -7.75 9.53
N ASP A 106 -2.61 -8.05 10.80
CA ASP A 106 -1.64 -8.05 11.90
C ASP A 106 -0.80 -6.76 12.06
N SER A 107 -1.26 -5.63 11.52
CA SER A 107 -0.62 -4.35 11.75
C SER A 107 -0.74 -3.92 13.21
N LYS A 108 0.37 -3.46 13.80
CA LYS A 108 0.42 -2.79 15.11
C LYS A 108 0.25 -1.28 15.00
N VAL A 109 0.31 -0.74 13.78
CA VAL A 109 0.32 0.70 13.49
C VAL A 109 -1.06 1.22 13.14
N VAL A 110 -1.85 0.41 12.43
CA VAL A 110 -3.24 0.72 12.08
C VAL A 110 -4.17 -0.43 12.48
N LYS A 111 -5.45 -0.12 12.71
CA LYS A 111 -6.45 -1.14 13.03
C LYS A 111 -6.86 -1.89 11.76
N PRO A 112 -6.76 -3.24 11.72
CA PRO A 112 -7.21 -4.02 10.58
C PRO A 112 -8.71 -3.85 10.29
N LYS A 113 -9.08 -3.85 9.00
CA LYS A 113 -10.47 -3.81 8.53
C LYS A 113 -10.87 -5.15 7.93
N LYS A 114 -12.09 -5.62 8.20
CA LYS A 114 -12.54 -6.97 7.82
C LYS A 114 -13.81 -6.94 6.99
N TYR A 115 -13.88 -7.82 6.00
CA TYR A 115 -15.03 -8.02 5.11
C TYR A 115 -15.36 -9.50 4.97
N LYS A 116 -16.64 -9.85 5.13
CA LYS A 116 -17.14 -11.18 4.76
C LYS A 116 -17.73 -11.11 3.36
N VAL A 117 -17.23 -11.93 2.45
CA VAL A 117 -17.66 -11.91 1.04
C VAL A 117 -17.54 -13.29 0.42
N LYS A 118 -18.37 -13.56 -0.59
CA LYS A 118 -18.19 -14.71 -1.47
C LYS A 118 -17.06 -14.40 -2.47
N VAL A 119 -16.01 -15.21 -2.47
CA VAL A 119 -14.89 -15.06 -3.41
C VAL A 119 -15.01 -16.11 -4.52
N PRO A 120 -15.28 -15.72 -5.77
CA PRO A 120 -15.38 -16.64 -6.90
C PRO A 120 -14.05 -17.37 -7.13
N ILE A 121 -14.06 -18.45 -7.92
CA ILE A 121 -12.84 -19.13 -8.37
C ILE A 121 -12.44 -18.51 -9.71
N LEU A 122 -11.25 -17.91 -9.77
CA LEU A 122 -10.76 -17.14 -10.91
C LEU A 122 -9.37 -17.65 -11.30
N ASN A 123 -9.15 -17.93 -12.59
CA ASN A 123 -7.91 -18.51 -13.12
C ASN A 123 -7.26 -17.60 -14.18
N GLY A 124 -7.25 -16.29 -13.89
CA GLY A 124 -6.71 -15.25 -14.76
C GLY A 124 -7.82 -14.53 -15.51
N ASN A 125 -8.35 -15.13 -16.58
CA ASN A 125 -9.56 -14.62 -17.22
C ASN A 125 -10.75 -14.80 -16.26
N PHE A 126 -11.66 -13.83 -16.24
CA PHE A 126 -12.81 -13.87 -15.35
C PHE A 126 -14.05 -13.35 -16.06
N GLU A 127 -15.20 -13.76 -15.53
CA GLU A 127 -16.50 -13.24 -15.95
C GLU A 127 -16.82 -11.96 -15.18
N GLU A 128 -17.26 -10.95 -15.91
CA GLU A 128 -17.69 -9.67 -15.37
C GLU A 128 -19.13 -9.79 -14.85
N ASN A 129 -19.28 -10.22 -13.61
CA ASN A 129 -20.57 -10.44 -12.96
C ASN A 129 -20.62 -9.80 -11.55
N LYS A 130 -21.82 -9.83 -10.93
CA LYS A 130 -22.06 -9.25 -9.60
C LYS A 130 -21.21 -9.89 -8.49
N GLU A 131 -20.81 -11.15 -8.62
CA GLU A 131 -19.97 -11.80 -7.61
C GLU A 131 -18.52 -11.28 -7.68
N THR A 132 -17.99 -11.17 -8.90
CA THR A 132 -16.68 -10.53 -9.15
C THR A 132 -16.69 -9.08 -8.67
N GLU A 133 -17.74 -8.30 -8.96
CA GLU A 133 -17.85 -6.92 -8.49
C GLU A 133 -17.79 -6.83 -6.96
N LYS A 134 -18.63 -7.59 -6.25
CA LYS A 134 -18.64 -7.59 -4.77
C LYS A 134 -17.30 -8.02 -4.18
N TYR A 135 -16.65 -9.01 -4.79
CA TYR A 135 -15.32 -9.43 -4.39
C TYR A 135 -14.31 -8.28 -4.54
N LEU A 136 -14.26 -7.61 -5.68
CA LEU A 136 -13.31 -6.51 -5.91
C LEU A 136 -13.61 -5.27 -5.07
N GLN A 137 -14.90 -4.96 -4.83
CA GLN A 137 -15.32 -3.91 -3.90
C GLN A 137 -14.78 -4.17 -2.48
N ALA A 138 -14.91 -5.41 -2.00
CA ALA A 138 -14.36 -5.83 -0.72
C ALA A 138 -12.82 -5.86 -0.73
N LEU A 139 -12.18 -6.28 -1.82
CA LEU A 139 -10.72 -6.37 -1.95
C LEU A 139 -10.04 -5.00 -1.92
N PHE A 140 -10.66 -3.99 -2.53
CA PHE A 140 -10.10 -2.64 -2.67
C PHE A 140 -10.73 -1.61 -1.75
N ASP A 141 -11.61 -2.02 -0.84
CA ASP A 141 -12.37 -1.13 0.06
C ASP A 141 -13.03 0.04 -0.70
N THR A 142 -13.85 -0.30 -1.69
CA THR A 142 -14.52 0.69 -2.55
C THR A 142 -15.99 0.33 -2.79
N LYS A 143 -16.78 1.36 -3.13
CA LYS A 143 -18.17 1.23 -3.61
C LYS A 143 -18.29 1.42 -5.13
N ASP A 144 -17.16 1.55 -5.81
CA ASP A 144 -17.16 1.69 -7.27
C ASP A 144 -17.70 0.40 -7.92
N ASN A 145 -18.37 0.53 -9.06
CA ASN A 145 -18.81 -0.61 -9.85
C ASN A 145 -17.62 -1.29 -10.57
N LEU A 146 -17.85 -2.47 -11.12
CA LEU A 146 -16.81 -3.28 -11.75
C LEU A 146 -16.05 -2.51 -12.84
N ASP A 147 -16.76 -1.87 -13.78
CA ASP A 147 -16.16 -1.07 -14.85
C ASP A 147 -15.19 -0.02 -14.34
N LYS A 148 -15.57 0.71 -13.29
CA LYS A 148 -14.74 1.76 -12.71
C LYS A 148 -13.56 1.20 -11.95
N ILE A 149 -13.71 0.04 -11.30
CA ILE A 149 -12.59 -0.68 -10.69
C ILE A 149 -11.58 -1.07 -11.77
N LEU A 150 -12.02 -1.71 -12.85
CA LEU A 150 -11.16 -2.16 -13.94
C LEU A 150 -10.48 -0.98 -14.65
N LYS A 151 -11.22 0.11 -14.96
CA LYS A 151 -10.64 1.34 -15.52
C LYS A 151 -9.59 1.96 -14.60
N THR A 152 -9.78 1.88 -13.28
CA THR A 152 -8.80 2.40 -12.32
C THR A 152 -7.53 1.55 -12.31
N LEU A 153 -7.66 0.23 -12.29
CA LEU A 153 -6.51 -0.68 -12.30
C LEU A 153 -5.73 -0.65 -13.62
N LYS A 154 -6.41 -0.36 -14.75
CA LYS A 154 -5.77 -0.08 -16.05
C LYS A 154 -4.83 1.13 -16.03
N LYS A 155 -4.73 1.91 -14.95
CA LYS A 155 -3.69 2.93 -14.83
C LYS A 155 -2.30 2.35 -14.55
N PHE A 156 -2.25 1.12 -14.03
CA PHE A 156 -0.98 0.42 -13.84
C PHE A 156 -0.51 -0.21 -15.16
N GLY A 157 -1.38 -0.94 -15.87
CA GLY A 157 -1.04 -1.56 -17.16
C GLY A 157 -1.36 -0.68 -18.37
N LYS A 158 -0.48 -0.60 -19.38
CA LYS A 158 -0.88 -0.12 -20.73
C LYS A 158 -1.89 -1.11 -21.32
N ASP A 159 -3.05 -0.68 -21.83
CA ASP A 159 -4.06 -1.38 -22.68
C ASP A 159 -4.30 -2.90 -22.50
N LYS A 160 -3.75 -3.51 -21.47
CA LYS A 160 -3.60 -4.94 -21.29
C LYS A 160 -4.67 -5.42 -20.33
N LYS A 161 -5.15 -6.62 -20.60
CA LYS A 161 -6.22 -7.26 -19.84
C LYS A 161 -5.74 -7.51 -18.41
N ILE A 162 -6.53 -7.04 -17.45
CA ILE A 162 -6.35 -7.39 -16.03
C ILE A 162 -6.66 -8.87 -15.87
N ARG A 163 -5.90 -9.57 -15.04
CA ARG A 163 -6.15 -10.96 -14.67
C ARG A 163 -6.41 -11.05 -13.17
N LEU A 164 -7.37 -11.89 -12.80
CA LEU A 164 -7.74 -12.13 -11.42
C LEU A 164 -7.49 -13.60 -11.08
N TRP A 165 -6.78 -13.85 -9.98
CA TRP A 165 -6.47 -15.20 -9.53
C TRP A 165 -6.98 -15.44 -8.12
N THR A 166 -7.79 -16.48 -7.94
CA THR A 166 -8.24 -16.96 -6.63
C THR A 166 -8.24 -18.49 -6.64
N PRO A 167 -7.94 -19.15 -5.51
CA PRO A 167 -7.78 -20.59 -5.47
C PRO A 167 -9.08 -21.34 -5.74
N ASP A 168 -8.95 -22.52 -6.34
CA ASP A 168 -10.03 -23.52 -6.36
C ASP A 168 -10.32 -24.05 -4.94
N GLN A 169 -11.43 -24.78 -4.79
CA GLN A 169 -11.86 -25.26 -3.48
C GLN A 169 -10.91 -26.29 -2.85
N SER A 170 -10.18 -27.08 -3.64
CA SER A 170 -9.18 -28.04 -3.15
C SER A 170 -7.98 -27.31 -2.54
N SER A 171 -7.51 -26.29 -3.25
CA SER A 171 -6.44 -25.39 -2.81
C SER A 171 -6.86 -24.61 -1.55
N ARG A 172 -8.12 -24.13 -1.47
CA ARG A 172 -8.66 -23.50 -0.24
C ARG A 172 -8.67 -24.46 0.96
N LYS A 173 -9.04 -25.73 0.77
CA LYS A 173 -9.07 -26.75 1.85
C LYS A 173 -7.69 -26.96 2.46
N ARG A 174 -6.69 -27.18 1.61
CA ARG A 174 -5.30 -27.41 2.03
C ARG A 174 -4.67 -26.17 2.66
N LYS A 175 -5.01 -25.00 2.10
CA LYS A 175 -4.25 -23.75 2.25
C LYS A 175 -5.21 -22.55 2.28
N PRO A 176 -5.96 -22.36 3.37
CA PRO A 176 -7.07 -21.40 3.41
C PRO A 176 -6.63 -19.94 3.60
N ILE A 177 -5.43 -19.69 4.12
CA ILE A 177 -4.94 -18.33 4.38
C ILE A 177 -4.00 -17.93 3.24
N ARG A 178 -4.35 -16.85 2.55
CA ARG A 178 -3.60 -16.31 1.41
C ARG A 178 -3.29 -14.83 1.56
N SER A 179 -2.17 -14.41 1.02
CA SER A 179 -1.86 -13.01 0.80
C SER A 179 -2.41 -12.54 -0.55
N VAL A 180 -2.59 -11.23 -0.67
CA VAL A 180 -2.89 -10.58 -1.94
C VAL A 180 -1.60 -10.02 -2.52
N GLY A 181 -1.25 -10.46 -3.72
CA GLY A 181 -0.11 -10.01 -4.49
C GLY A 181 -0.52 -9.38 -5.82
N LEU A 182 0.26 -8.42 -6.30
CA LEU A 182 0.07 -7.75 -7.58
C LEU A 182 1.37 -7.75 -8.39
N CYS A 183 1.31 -8.02 -9.69
CA CYS A 183 2.47 -7.94 -10.57
C CYS A 183 2.08 -7.77 -12.03
N PHE A 184 3.08 -7.64 -12.90
CA PHE A 184 2.96 -7.93 -14.32
C PHE A 184 3.47 -9.34 -14.61
N ASP A 185 2.69 -10.11 -15.35
CA ASP A 185 3.17 -11.41 -15.84
C ASP A 185 4.22 -11.26 -16.96
N GLY A 186 4.78 -12.38 -17.43
CA GLY A 186 5.76 -12.38 -18.53
C GLY A 186 5.26 -11.82 -19.86
N PHE A 187 3.94 -11.60 -20.01
CA PHE A 187 3.32 -10.94 -21.16
C PHE A 187 2.95 -9.47 -20.87
N GLY A 188 3.32 -8.98 -19.68
CA GLY A 188 3.05 -7.65 -19.14
C GLY A 188 1.57 -7.40 -18.80
N ARG A 189 0.76 -8.43 -18.60
CA ARG A 189 -0.63 -8.33 -18.12
C ARG A 189 -0.63 -8.10 -16.62
N PHE A 190 -1.52 -7.23 -16.14
CA PHE A 190 -1.58 -6.89 -14.72
C PHE A 190 -2.39 -7.92 -13.95
N ASP A 191 -1.74 -8.60 -13.01
CA ASP A 191 -2.31 -9.66 -12.21
C ASP A 191 -2.67 -9.15 -10.82
N VAL A 192 -3.91 -9.43 -10.40
CA VAL A 192 -4.36 -9.28 -9.02
C VAL A 192 -4.66 -10.68 -8.48
N SER A 193 -3.85 -11.14 -7.54
CA SER A 193 -3.88 -12.53 -7.09
C SER A 193 -4.13 -12.63 -5.59
N GLY A 194 -5.24 -13.27 -5.24
CA GLY A 194 -5.54 -13.75 -3.88
C GLY A 194 -5.11 -15.20 -3.66
N TYR A 195 -4.13 -15.69 -4.43
CA TYR A 195 -3.69 -17.09 -4.44
C TYR A 195 -2.39 -17.32 -3.63
N PHE A 196 -1.65 -16.26 -3.30
CA PHE A 196 -0.32 -16.39 -2.68
C PHE A 196 -0.35 -16.93 -1.28
N TRP A 197 0.64 -17.75 -0.96
CA TRP A 197 0.70 -18.42 0.30
C TRP A 197 1.40 -17.53 1.34
N PHE A 198 0.76 -17.28 2.48
CA PHE A 198 1.19 -16.21 3.38
C PHE A 198 2.52 -16.48 4.14
N VAL A 199 2.99 -17.74 4.16
CA VAL A 199 4.15 -18.24 4.94
C VAL A 199 5.18 -19.04 4.14
N SER A 200 4.99 -19.26 2.83
CA SER A 200 5.93 -20.08 2.05
C SER A 200 6.72 -19.23 1.05
N ASP A 201 7.63 -19.90 0.33
CA ASP A 201 8.61 -19.51 -0.68
C ASP A 201 8.18 -18.55 -1.82
N PHE A 202 6.95 -18.05 -1.79
CA PHE A 202 6.55 -16.94 -2.66
C PHE A 202 6.94 -15.63 -1.98
N ASP A 203 8.24 -15.38 -2.02
CA ASP A 203 8.80 -14.10 -1.65
C ASP A 203 8.47 -13.08 -2.74
N GLY A 204 8.25 -11.83 -2.32
CA GLY A 204 8.07 -10.72 -3.22
C GLY A 204 8.48 -9.42 -2.56
N LEU A 205 8.33 -8.33 -3.29
CA LEU A 205 8.55 -6.98 -2.79
C LEU A 205 7.36 -6.51 -1.94
N SER A 206 7.59 -5.48 -1.13
CA SER A 206 6.51 -4.78 -0.45
C SER A 206 6.92 -3.36 -0.08
N ARG A 207 5.94 -2.46 0.03
CA ARG A 207 6.13 -1.07 0.46
C ARG A 207 5.51 -0.73 1.81
N GLY A 208 6.06 0.32 2.43
CA GLY A 208 5.36 1.10 3.45
C GLY A 208 4.23 1.94 2.83
N VAL A 209 3.36 2.54 3.65
CA VAL A 209 2.21 3.30 3.12
C VAL A 209 2.63 4.44 2.21
N ILE A 210 1.91 4.50 1.10
CA ILE A 210 1.85 5.64 0.21
C ILE A 210 0.74 6.58 0.70
N ILE A 211 1.07 7.58 1.52
CA ILE A 211 0.11 8.59 2.00
C ILE A 211 0.29 9.87 1.19
N ASP A 212 -0.71 10.29 0.41
CA ASP A 212 -0.88 11.72 0.15
C ASP A 212 -1.37 12.35 1.46
N SER A 213 -0.58 13.25 2.02
CA SER A 213 -0.86 14.03 3.25
C SER A 213 -2.35 14.11 3.61
N ALA A 214 -2.73 13.44 4.69
CA ALA A 214 -3.86 13.84 5.51
C ALA A 214 -3.50 13.66 7.00
N LYS A 215 -3.03 14.76 7.59
CA LYS A 215 -3.00 15.07 9.03
C LYS A 215 -2.76 13.87 9.96
N GLN A 216 -1.49 13.49 10.15
CA GLN A 216 -1.07 13.00 11.46
C GLN A 216 -1.19 14.16 12.45
N SER A 217 -2.31 14.27 13.17
CA SER A 217 -2.33 15.06 14.39
C SER A 217 -1.49 14.31 15.44
N LYS A 218 -0.21 14.65 15.52
CA LYS A 218 0.57 14.40 16.72
C LYS A 218 -0.07 15.21 17.86
N LYS A 219 -0.86 14.58 18.72
CA LYS A 219 -1.06 15.10 20.08
C LYS A 219 0.25 14.91 20.83
N ILE A 220 1.12 15.92 20.77
CA ILE A 220 2.20 16.08 21.76
C ILE A 220 1.57 16.77 22.98
N ARG A 221 1.78 16.15 24.14
CA ARG A 221 1.34 16.54 25.48
C ARG A 221 1.72 17.99 25.82
N GLY A 222 0.78 18.73 26.38
CA GLY A 222 1.08 19.80 27.35
C GLY A 222 0.91 19.26 28.76
N LYS A 223 2.01 18.97 29.45
CA LYS A 223 2.05 19.09 30.91
C LYS A 223 2.02 20.58 31.22
N SER A 224 1.07 21.03 32.04
CA SER A 224 1.15 22.33 32.69
C SER A 224 0.74 22.18 34.14
N LYS A 225 1.77 22.34 34.98
CA LYS A 225 1.87 22.71 36.40
C LYS A 225 0.82 22.16 37.36
#